data_AF-G4ZKP4-F1
#
_entry.id   AF-G4ZKP4-F1
#
_cell.length_a   1.000
_cell.length_b   1.000
_cell.length_c   1.000
_cell.angle_alpha   90.00
_cell.angle_beta   90.00
_cell.angle_gamma   90.00
#
_symmetry.space_group_name_H-M   'P 1'
#
loop_
_entity.id
_entity.type
_entity.pdbx_description
1 polymer ?
#
loop_
_entity_poly.entity_id
_entity_poly.type
_entity_poly.pdbx_seq_one_letter_code
_entity_poly.pdbx_strand_id
1 'polypeptide(L)'
;MSPRTCLTLEQKLQVHLKLKQNPGMNNPMPAEWIYATFKARVSRATLARLRNLPSSYFSHVDLSATKRRRVKFPQFERELREFFFQNEAKTAMADDVLLLKAHKLAERLGGRGGTGTRSSTCHCSETLHGAGCISAAMRRAD
;
A
#
# COMPACT_ATOMS: atom_id res chain seq x y z
N MET A 1 -18.21 -19.04 1.41
CA MET A 1 -17.84 -17.68 1.84
C MET A 1 -17.45 -16.87 0.61
N SER A 2 -18.19 -15.80 0.26
CA SER A 2 -17.87 -14.98 -0.92
C SER A 2 -16.62 -14.14 -0.64
N PRO A 3 -15.62 -14.11 -1.54
CA PRO A 3 -14.39 -13.36 -1.32
C PRO A 3 -14.71 -11.88 -1.11
N ARG A 4 -14.24 -11.31 0.02
CA ARG A 4 -14.37 -9.88 0.28
C ARG A 4 -13.46 -9.12 -0.69
N THR A 5 -14.01 -8.72 -1.83
CA THR A 5 -13.39 -7.77 -2.76
C THR A 5 -13.09 -6.48 -2.04
N CYS A 6 -11.82 -6.11 -2.01
CA CYS A 6 -11.34 -4.89 -1.38
C CYS A 6 -11.50 -3.70 -2.34
N LEU A 7 -12.08 -2.60 -1.84
CA LEU A 7 -12.18 -1.36 -2.61
C LEU A 7 -10.78 -0.72 -2.78
N THR A 8 -10.48 -0.23 -3.98
CA THR A 8 -9.29 0.62 -4.25
C THR A 8 -9.43 1.96 -3.54
N LEU A 9 -8.32 2.71 -3.42
CA LEU A 9 -8.37 4.05 -2.82
C LEU A 9 -9.27 5.00 -3.63
N GLU A 10 -9.22 4.91 -4.97
CA GLU A 10 -10.11 5.63 -5.87
C GLU A 10 -11.59 5.30 -5.63
N GLN A 11 -11.93 4.01 -5.56
CA GLN A 11 -13.31 3.60 -5.29
C GLN A 11 -13.79 4.08 -3.92
N LYS A 12 -12.91 4.05 -2.90
CA LYS A 12 -13.22 4.61 -1.58
C LYS A 12 -13.47 6.12 -1.62
N LEU A 13 -12.73 6.87 -2.46
CA LEU A 13 -12.95 8.30 -2.67
C LEU A 13 -14.31 8.55 -3.32
N GLN A 14 -14.65 7.81 -4.39
CA GLN A 14 -15.96 7.92 -5.05
C GLN A 14 -17.11 7.64 -4.07
N VAL A 15 -16.98 6.60 -3.25
CA VAL A 15 -17.94 6.29 -2.18
C VAL A 15 -18.02 7.42 -1.15
N HIS A 16 -16.88 7.96 -0.70
CA HIS A 16 -16.84 9.06 0.27
C HIS A 16 -17.57 10.31 -0.26
N LEU A 17 -17.30 10.70 -1.50
CA LEU A 17 -17.96 11.84 -2.15
C LEU A 17 -19.46 11.61 -2.29
N LYS A 18 -19.87 10.42 -2.76
CA LYS A 18 -21.28 10.06 -2.90
C LYS A 18 -22.03 10.15 -1.57
N LEU A 19 -21.43 9.64 -0.48
CA LEU A 19 -21.98 9.71 0.87
C LEU A 19 -22.06 11.14 1.42
N LYS A 20 -21.08 12.00 1.10
CA LYS A 20 -21.11 13.42 1.51
C LYS A 20 -22.15 14.23 0.75
N GLN A 21 -22.31 13.98 -0.55
CA GLN A 21 -23.32 14.64 -1.38
C GLN A 21 -24.76 14.26 -0.99
N ASN A 22 -24.95 13.11 -0.34
CA ASN A 22 -26.27 12.61 0.03
C ASN A 22 -26.29 12.17 1.50
N PRO A 23 -26.32 13.10 2.46
CA PRO A 23 -26.22 12.80 3.89
C PRO A 23 -27.37 11.95 4.43
N GLY A 24 -28.52 11.93 3.73
CA GLY A 24 -29.69 11.10 4.04
C GLY A 24 -29.64 9.67 3.52
N MET A 25 -28.59 9.26 2.78
CA MET A 25 -28.46 7.86 2.37
C MET A 25 -28.16 6.97 3.57
N ASN A 26 -29.16 6.20 4.00
CA ASN A 26 -29.02 5.17 5.02
C ASN A 26 -28.87 3.79 4.38
N ASN A 27 -28.28 2.85 5.13
CA ASN A 27 -28.14 1.46 4.71
C ASN A 27 -29.54 0.82 4.51
N PRO A 28 -29.82 0.02 3.45
CA PRO A 28 -28.90 -0.67 2.53
C PRO A 28 -28.49 0.11 1.26
N MET A 29 -29.07 1.27 1.00
CA MET A 29 -28.97 1.95 -0.31
C MET A 29 -27.52 2.21 -0.80
N PRO A 30 -26.55 2.66 0.04
CA PRO A 30 -25.16 2.77 -0.38
C PRO A 30 -24.49 1.43 -0.70
N ALA A 31 -24.85 0.36 0.01
CA ALA A 31 -24.26 -0.96 -0.21
C ALA A 31 -24.72 -1.55 -1.54
N GLU A 32 -25.99 -1.36 -1.90
CA GLU A 32 -26.55 -1.75 -3.19
C GLU A 32 -25.91 -0.99 -4.34
N TRP A 33 -25.78 0.34 -4.21
CA TRP A 33 -25.10 1.15 -5.22
C TRP A 33 -23.63 0.73 -5.42
N ILE A 34 -22.89 0.44 -4.34
CA ILE A 34 -21.50 -0.03 -4.42
C ILE A 34 -21.39 -1.39 -5.10
N TYR A 35 -22.33 -2.29 -4.79
CA TYR A 35 -22.38 -3.59 -5.45
C TYR A 35 -22.72 -3.45 -6.94
N ALA A 36 -23.68 -2.58 -7.29
CA ALA A 36 -24.02 -2.33 -8.69
C ALA A 36 -22.83 -1.78 -9.49
N THR A 37 -22.10 -0.82 -8.90
CA THR A 37 -21.03 -0.06 -9.56
C THR A 37 -19.70 -0.81 -9.61
N PHE A 38 -19.25 -1.38 -8.49
CA PHE A 38 -17.91 -1.96 -8.35
C PHE A 38 -17.91 -3.48 -8.17
N LYS A 39 -19.10 -4.12 -8.16
CA LYS A 39 -19.28 -5.54 -7.83
C LYS A 39 -18.65 -5.93 -6.49
N ALA A 40 -18.53 -4.95 -5.59
CA ALA A 40 -17.90 -5.12 -4.29
C ALA A 40 -18.91 -5.14 -3.15
N ARG A 41 -18.69 -5.99 -2.15
CA ARG A 41 -19.50 -6.02 -0.92
C ARG A 41 -18.77 -5.32 0.22
N VAL A 42 -19.46 -4.37 0.87
CA VAL A 42 -18.92 -3.60 2.00
C VAL A 42 -19.84 -3.70 3.20
N SER A 43 -19.24 -3.85 4.39
CA SER A 43 -19.98 -3.88 5.64
C SER A 43 -20.46 -2.48 6.05
N ARG A 44 -21.53 -2.44 6.85
CA ARG A 44 -22.03 -1.19 7.48
C ARG A 44 -20.93 -0.42 8.21
N ALA A 45 -20.07 -1.12 8.94
CA ALA A 45 -18.93 -0.51 9.64
C ALA A 45 -17.91 0.14 8.69
N THR A 46 -17.76 -0.39 7.47
CA THR A 46 -16.87 0.20 6.46
C THR A 46 -17.46 1.48 5.89
N LEU A 47 -18.77 1.50 5.62
CA LEU A 47 -19.47 2.71 5.18
C LEU A 47 -19.40 3.83 6.22
N ALA A 48 -19.61 3.50 7.50
CA ALA A 48 -19.48 4.46 8.60
C ALA A 48 -18.08 5.07 8.67
N ARG A 49 -17.02 4.23 8.55
CA ARG A 49 -15.64 4.71 8.50
C ARG A 49 -15.37 5.61 7.29
N LEU A 50 -15.84 5.21 6.10
CA LEU A 50 -15.69 5.99 4.88
C LEU A 50 -16.35 7.35 4.99
N ARG A 51 -17.50 7.47 5.66
CA ARG A 51 -18.19 8.75 5.85
C ARG A 51 -17.38 9.75 6.69
N ASN A 52 -16.68 9.25 7.71
CA ASN A 52 -15.98 10.08 8.70
C ASN A 52 -14.49 10.31 8.38
N LEU A 53 -13.98 9.78 7.27
CA LEU A 53 -12.57 9.95 6.88
C LEU A 53 -12.29 11.40 6.43
N PRO A 54 -11.16 12.01 6.85
CA PRO A 54 -10.77 13.33 6.40
C PRO A 54 -10.31 13.31 4.93
N SER A 55 -10.47 14.42 4.22
CA SER A 55 -10.08 14.51 2.80
C SER A 55 -8.59 14.23 2.56
N SER A 56 -7.72 14.55 3.54
CA SER A 56 -6.29 14.23 3.51
C SER A 56 -5.99 12.72 3.45
N TYR A 57 -6.96 11.87 3.75
CA TYR A 57 -6.82 10.43 3.54
C TYR A 57 -6.71 10.06 2.05
N PHE A 58 -7.29 10.85 1.16
CA PHE A 58 -7.35 10.51 -0.27
C PHE A 58 -6.25 11.19 -1.11
N SER A 59 -5.41 12.04 -0.51
CA SER A 59 -4.40 12.83 -1.22
C SER A 59 -3.10 12.07 -1.56
N HIS A 60 -3.12 10.73 -1.56
CA HIS A 60 -1.92 9.93 -1.84
C HIS A 60 -1.88 9.43 -3.29
N VAL A 61 -0.66 9.36 -3.84
CA VAL A 61 -0.37 9.17 -5.26
C VAL A 61 -0.81 7.80 -5.80
N ASP A 62 -0.90 6.75 -4.97
CA ASP A 62 -1.28 5.40 -5.42
C ASP A 62 -2.80 5.14 -5.28
N LEU A 63 -3.58 5.69 -6.20
CA LEU A 63 -5.05 5.57 -6.25
C LEU A 63 -5.55 4.14 -6.56
N SER A 64 -4.74 3.35 -7.27
CA SER A 64 -5.04 1.95 -7.64
C SER A 64 -4.83 0.97 -6.48
N ALA A 65 -4.13 1.37 -5.41
CA ALA A 65 -3.81 0.49 -4.31
C ALA A 65 -5.03 0.17 -3.43
N THR A 66 -5.33 -1.11 -3.23
CA THR A 66 -6.38 -1.58 -2.31
C THR A 66 -5.95 -1.53 -0.84
N LYS A 67 -4.64 -1.68 -0.59
CA LYS A 67 -4.01 -1.65 0.74
C LYS A 67 -2.86 -0.65 0.78
N ARG A 68 -2.86 0.23 1.79
CA ARG A 68 -1.71 1.07 2.11
C ARG A 68 -0.57 0.20 2.61
N ARG A 69 0.53 0.11 1.85
CA ARG A 69 1.77 -0.47 2.37
C ARG A 69 2.36 0.53 3.38
N ARG A 70 2.62 0.07 4.60
CA ARG A 70 3.43 0.84 5.55
C ARG A 70 4.88 0.69 5.12
N VAL A 71 5.48 1.79 4.69
CA VAL A 71 6.88 1.85 4.29
C VAL A 71 7.74 2.14 5.51
N LYS A 72 8.94 1.52 5.58
CA LYS A 72 9.82 1.62 6.75
C LYS A 72 10.36 3.05 6.92
N PHE A 73 10.53 3.78 5.82
CA PHE A 73 11.09 5.12 5.79
C PHE A 73 10.22 6.05 4.92
N PRO A 74 9.04 6.49 5.42
CA PRO A 74 8.07 7.23 4.62
C PRO A 74 8.59 8.59 4.13
N GLN A 75 9.40 9.29 4.94
CA GLN A 75 9.99 10.56 4.54
C GLN A 75 11.05 10.36 3.45
N PHE A 76 11.90 9.35 3.60
CA PHE A 76 12.94 9.00 2.63
C PHE A 76 12.34 8.67 1.26
N GLU A 77 11.36 7.77 1.20
CA GLU A 77 10.73 7.38 -0.05
C GLU A 77 10.00 8.54 -0.74
N ARG A 78 9.33 9.41 0.05
CA ARG A 78 8.67 10.59 -0.50
C ARG A 78 9.68 11.52 -1.18
N GLU A 79 10.79 11.82 -0.53
CA GLU A 79 11.79 12.74 -1.08
C GLU A 79 12.58 12.15 -2.26
N LEU A 80 12.84 10.85 -2.23
CA LEU A 80 13.47 10.15 -3.37
C LEU A 80 12.53 10.10 -4.58
N ARG A 81 11.24 9.84 -4.36
CA ARG A 81 10.21 9.82 -5.40
C ARG A 81 9.99 11.22 -6.00
N GLU A 82 9.97 12.27 -5.18
CA GLU A 82 9.90 13.66 -5.65
C GLU A 82 11.12 13.98 -6.54
N PHE A 83 12.32 13.60 -6.11
CA PHE A 83 13.52 13.78 -6.91
C PHE A 83 13.43 13.05 -8.26
N PHE A 84 12.92 11.82 -8.28
CA PHE A 84 12.72 11.07 -9.52
C PHE A 84 11.81 11.81 -10.49
N PHE A 85 10.60 12.19 -10.06
CA PHE A 85 9.63 12.87 -10.94
C PHE A 85 10.09 14.23 -11.45
N GLN A 86 10.81 15.01 -10.64
CA GLN A 86 11.35 16.31 -11.05
C GLN A 86 12.41 16.22 -12.16
N ASN A 87 13.04 15.05 -12.30
CA ASN A 87 14.14 14.82 -13.24
C ASN A 87 13.74 13.89 -14.39
N GLU A 88 12.74 13.01 -14.21
CA GLU A 88 12.19 12.17 -15.28
C GLU A 88 11.70 13.01 -16.47
N ALA A 89 11.06 14.15 -16.21
CA ALA A 89 10.62 15.07 -17.25
C ALA A 89 11.77 15.77 -18.00
N LYS A 90 13.00 15.74 -17.46
CA LYS A 90 14.16 16.48 -17.98
C LYS A 90 15.17 15.57 -18.67
N THR A 91 15.37 14.36 -18.14
CA THR A 91 16.38 13.40 -18.61
C THR A 91 16.01 11.98 -18.18
N ALA A 92 16.29 10.99 -19.03
CA ALA A 92 16.26 9.59 -18.62
C ALA A 92 17.27 9.38 -17.46
N MET A 93 16.77 9.12 -16.26
CA MET A 93 17.59 8.99 -15.06
C MET A 93 18.21 7.60 -15.01
N ALA A 94 19.54 7.54 -14.97
CA ALA A 94 20.26 6.29 -14.69
C ALA A 94 20.12 5.91 -13.21
N ASP A 95 20.07 4.60 -12.93
CA ASP A 95 19.93 4.05 -11.58
C ASP A 95 21.01 4.56 -10.61
N ASP A 96 22.24 4.75 -11.10
CA ASP A 96 23.37 5.25 -10.30
C ASP A 96 23.10 6.66 -9.72
N VAL A 97 22.40 7.50 -10.46
CA VAL A 97 22.03 8.86 -10.01
C VAL A 97 20.98 8.78 -8.91
N LEU A 98 20.03 7.86 -9.05
CA LEU A 98 19.00 7.62 -8.04
C LEU A 98 19.62 7.03 -6.76
N LEU A 99 20.56 6.09 -6.88
CA LEU A 99 21.30 5.51 -5.76
C LEU A 99 22.17 6.54 -5.03
N LEU A 100 22.84 7.43 -5.77
CA LEU A 100 23.61 8.52 -5.17
C LEU A 100 22.71 9.48 -4.39
N LYS A 101 21.53 9.81 -4.92
CA LYS A 101 20.55 10.64 -4.20
C LYS A 101 20.02 9.92 -2.96
N ALA A 102 19.71 8.64 -3.08
CA ALA A 102 19.29 7.79 -1.97
C ALA A 102 20.33 7.78 -0.84
N HIS A 103 21.62 7.63 -1.15
CA HIS A 103 22.68 7.68 -0.14
C HIS A 103 22.67 9.00 0.64
N LYS A 104 22.66 10.13 -0.08
CA LYS A 104 22.63 11.47 0.53
C LYS A 104 21.40 11.70 1.40
N LEU A 105 20.24 11.20 0.97
CA LEU A 105 19.00 11.27 1.75
C LEU A 105 19.09 10.40 3.01
N ALA A 106 19.70 9.21 2.93
CA ALA A 106 19.87 8.32 4.06
C ALA A 106 20.78 8.96 5.13
N GLU A 107 21.91 9.54 4.74
CA GLU A 107 22.82 10.23 5.65
C GLU A 107 22.15 11.41 6.36
N ARG A 108 21.45 12.26 5.59
CA ARG A 108 20.77 13.45 6.14
C ARG A 108 19.62 13.08 7.08
N LEU A 109 18.89 12.00 6.81
CA LEU A 109 17.78 11.53 7.65
C LEU A 109 18.24 10.65 8.82
N GLY A 110 19.55 10.52 9.05
CA GLY A 110 20.11 9.77 10.18
C GLY A 110 20.10 8.25 9.98
N GLY A 111 19.96 7.78 8.75
CA GLY A 111 20.03 6.38 8.38
C GLY A 111 21.46 5.87 8.50
N ARG A 112 21.87 5.45 9.71
CA ARG A 112 22.99 4.51 9.82
C ARG A 112 22.61 3.27 9.01
N GLY A 113 23.37 3.02 7.94
CA GLY A 113 23.28 1.80 7.15
C GLY A 113 23.33 0.58 8.07
N GLY A 114 22.18 -0.06 8.23
CA GLY A 114 22.12 -1.35 8.89
C GLY A 114 22.65 -2.40 7.93
N THR A 115 23.94 -2.70 8.04
CA THR A 115 24.48 -4.03 7.70
C THR A 115 23.84 -5.04 8.64
N GLY A 116 22.57 -5.36 8.41
CA GLY A 116 21.83 -6.40 9.11
C GLY A 116 22.02 -7.70 8.37
N THR A 117 23.04 -8.45 8.77
CA THR A 117 23.14 -9.89 8.53
C THR A 117 21.80 -10.56 8.76
N ARG A 118 21.46 -11.47 7.85
CA ARG A 118 20.31 -12.37 7.95
C ARG A 118 20.27 -13.04 9.33
N SER A 119 19.14 -12.93 10.01
CA SER A 119 18.53 -14.09 10.66
C SER A 119 17.02 -13.91 10.66
N SER A 120 16.40 -14.42 9.59
CA SER A 120 14.97 -14.64 9.55
C SER A 120 14.70 -15.95 10.29
N THR A 121 14.40 -15.85 11.57
CA THR A 121 13.59 -16.86 12.26
C THR A 121 12.22 -16.23 12.48
N CYS A 122 11.38 -16.37 11.47
CA CYS A 122 9.94 -16.25 11.61
C CYS A 122 9.46 -17.39 12.52
N HIS A 123 9.12 -17.04 13.76
CA HIS A 123 8.20 -17.85 14.57
C HIS A 123 6.81 -17.76 13.93
N CYS A 124 6.56 -18.66 12.99
CA CYS A 124 5.21 -19.07 12.64
C CYS A 124 4.83 -20.16 13.65
N SER A 125 3.92 -19.82 14.56
CA SER A 125 3.19 -20.79 15.35
C SER A 125 2.31 -21.61 14.40
N GLU A 126 2.82 -22.74 13.92
CA GLU A 126 2.03 -23.79 13.29
C GLU A 126 1.97 -24.97 14.23
N THR A 127 0.88 -25.03 14.99
CA THR A 127 0.44 -26.24 15.63
C THR A 127 -0.10 -27.17 14.55
N LEU A 128 0.50 -28.36 14.50
CA LEU A 128 -0.09 -29.66 14.15
C LEU A 128 0.07 -30.22 12.73
N HIS A 129 0.92 -31.26 12.72
CA HIS A 129 0.93 -32.49 11.90
C HIS A 129 1.73 -32.52 10.60
N GLY A 130 2.81 -33.31 10.64
CA GLY A 130 3.13 -34.24 9.55
C GLY A 130 4.37 -33.90 8.73
N ALA A 131 5.51 -34.44 9.17
CA ALA A 131 6.60 -35.01 8.38
C ALA A 131 7.01 -34.39 7.01
N GLY A 132 8.28 -33.97 6.92
CA GLY A 132 9.13 -34.33 5.76
C GLY A 132 9.87 -33.20 5.03
N CYS A 133 11.20 -33.20 5.20
CA CYS A 133 12.25 -32.89 4.19
C CYS A 133 12.46 -31.41 3.78
N ILE A 134 13.49 -30.71 4.28
CA ILE A 134 14.95 -30.73 3.93
C ILE A 134 15.29 -30.03 2.59
N SER A 135 15.96 -28.86 2.73
CA SER A 135 17.07 -28.24 1.96
C SER A 135 17.13 -28.22 0.42
N ALA A 136 17.32 -27.00 -0.14
CA ALA A 136 18.30 -26.61 -1.20
C ALA A 136 18.10 -25.11 -1.53
N ALA A 137 18.99 -24.12 -1.40
CA ALA A 137 20.43 -23.94 -1.66
C ALA A 137 20.83 -23.82 -3.16
N MET A 138 21.03 -22.57 -3.60
CA MET A 138 22.07 -22.05 -4.53
C MET A 138 22.28 -22.62 -5.97
N ARG A 139 22.28 -21.68 -6.93
CA ARG A 139 23.09 -21.55 -8.19
C ARG A 139 23.00 -22.63 -9.29
N ARG A 140 22.60 -22.23 -10.52
CA ARG A 140 23.44 -22.00 -11.74
C ARG A 140 22.62 -21.97 -13.05
N ALA A 141 23.26 -21.39 -14.08
CA ALA A 141 22.97 -21.32 -15.52
C ALA A 141 22.05 -20.16 -15.95
N ASP A 142 22.39 -19.34 -16.95
CA ASP A 142 23.41 -19.44 -18.01
C ASP A 142 24.67 -18.57 -17.82
#